data_AF-A0A843FH26-F1
#
_entry.id   AF-A0A843FH26-F1
#
_cell.length_a   1.000
_cell.length_b   1.000
_cell.length_c   1.000
_cell.angle_alpha   90.00
_cell.angle_beta   90.00
_cell.angle_gamma   90.00
#
_symmetry.space_group_name_H-M   'P 1'
#
loop_
_entity.id
_entity.type
_entity.pdbx_description
1 polymer ?
#
loop_
_entity_poly.entity_id
_entity_poly.type
_entity_poly.pdbx_seq_one_letter_code
_entity_poly.pdbx_strand_id
1 'polypeptide(L)'
;MINFDGFDLKRLIIDSLAGLAVSLVIGIVLFWLTLGTVQFYDAGVYSTGLTEISFVVGVLVASALFGSMKKDIISAGILGLIIGLLTSLFEGLVLSFFFSPMAVQFVMDWWGNPTVILIFVGVLAGIGSNIIFSRKNQIAQAI
;
A
#
# COMPACT_ATOMS: atom_id res chain seq x y z
N MET A 1 -2.69 1.51 -31.20
CA MET A 1 -1.26 1.53 -30.82
C MET A 1 -1.18 2.32 -29.53
N ILE A 2 -1.00 1.67 -28.38
CA ILE A 2 -0.84 2.36 -27.10
C ILE A 2 0.57 2.96 -27.16
N ASN A 3 0.64 4.27 -27.40
CA ASN A 3 1.91 4.96 -27.54
C ASN A 3 2.47 5.20 -26.13
N PHE A 4 3.58 4.54 -25.78
CA PHE A 4 4.30 4.71 -24.51
C PHE A 4 5.27 5.92 -24.53
N ASP A 5 5.14 6.80 -25.54
CA ASP A 5 5.93 8.02 -25.69
C ASP A 5 5.60 8.99 -24.54
N GLY A 6 6.34 8.85 -23.43
CA GLY A 6 6.14 9.62 -22.20
C GLY A 6 6.30 8.83 -20.90
N PHE A 7 6.47 7.50 -20.96
CA PHE A 7 6.65 6.67 -19.77
C PHE A 7 8.07 6.75 -19.22
N ASP A 8 8.30 7.69 -18.29
CA ASP A 8 9.57 7.79 -17.55
C ASP A 8 9.65 6.70 -16.47
N LEU A 9 10.13 5.52 -16.88
CA LEU A 9 10.32 4.35 -16.02
C LEU A 9 11.22 4.66 -14.81
N LYS A 10 12.26 5.48 -14.99
CA LYS A 10 13.19 5.85 -13.90
C LYS A 10 12.44 6.61 -12.81
N ARG A 11 11.65 7.62 -13.20
CA ARG A 11 10.83 8.39 -12.26
C ARG A 11 9.75 7.53 -11.61
N LEU A 12 9.15 6.60 -12.36
CA LEU A 12 8.18 5.66 -11.81
C LEU A 12 8.80 4.78 -10.72
N ILE A 13 9.99 4.23 -10.92
CA ILE A 13 10.69 3.41 -9.91
C ILE A 13 11.01 4.23 -8.66
N ILE A 14 11.53 5.46 -8.82
CA ILE A 14 11.87 6.33 -7.68
C ILE A 14 10.62 6.68 -6.87
N ASP A 15 9.55 7.09 -7.53
CA ASP A 15 8.29 7.45 -6.86
C ASP A 15 7.66 6.24 -6.16
N SER A 16 7.78 5.03 -6.75
CA SER A 16 7.30 3.79 -6.12
C SER A 16 8.14 3.39 -4.91
N LEU A 17 9.46 3.59 -4.92
CA LEU A 17 10.33 3.35 -3.76
C LEU A 17 10.05 4.36 -2.64
N ALA A 18 9.83 5.63 -2.98
CA ALA A 18 9.40 6.63 -2.01
C ALA A 18 8.02 6.28 -1.43
N GLY A 19 7.09 5.83 -2.28
CA GLY A 19 5.78 5.33 -1.88
C GLY A 19 5.85 4.12 -0.95
N LEU A 20 6.75 3.17 -1.21
CA LEU A 20 7.03 2.05 -0.32
C LEU A 20 7.48 2.54 1.06
N ALA A 21 8.46 3.45 1.12
CA ALA A 21 8.96 3.97 2.38
C ALA A 21 7.85 4.66 3.20
N VAL A 22 7.02 5.48 2.55
CA VAL A 22 5.87 6.14 3.19
C VAL A 22 4.84 5.11 3.67
N SER A 23 4.51 4.13 2.83
CA SER A 23 3.57 3.05 3.15
C SER A 23 4.02 2.27 4.38
N LEU A 24 5.30 1.87 4.43
CA LEU A 24 5.88 1.15 5.55
C LEU A 24 5.93 1.99 6.82
N VAL A 25 6.31 3.28 6.74
CA VAL A 25 6.35 4.14 7.93
C VAL A 25 4.94 4.29 8.52
N ILE A 26 3.93 4.57 7.70
CA ILE A 26 2.54 4.68 8.17
C ILE A 26 2.06 3.33 8.72
N GLY A 27 2.32 2.24 8.00
CA GLY A 27 1.96 0.89 8.41
C GLY A 27 2.58 0.53 9.76
N ILE A 28 3.87 0.78 9.96
CA ILE A 28 4.58 0.51 11.22
C ILE A 28 4.08 1.40 12.35
N VAL A 29 3.83 2.69 12.10
CA VAL A 29 3.30 3.59 13.15
C VAL A 29 1.92 3.14 13.59
N LEU A 30 1.02 2.84 12.66
CA LEU A 30 -0.31 2.35 12.99
C LEU A 30 -0.26 0.97 13.65
N PHE A 31 0.62 0.10 13.17
CA PHE A 31 0.90 -1.20 13.78
C PHE A 31 1.35 -1.07 15.23
N TRP A 32 2.23 -0.11 15.56
CA TRP A 32 2.64 0.17 16.93
C TRP A 32 1.52 0.70 17.81
N LEU A 33 0.59 1.47 17.25
CA LEU A 33 -0.58 1.94 17.97
C LEU A 33 -1.60 0.82 18.21
N THR A 34 -1.68 -0.17 17.31
CA THR A 34 -2.58 -1.33 17.41
C THR A 34 -1.93 -2.53 18.09
N LEU A 35 -0.62 -2.54 18.33
CA LEU A 35 0.06 -3.57 19.12
C LEU A 35 -0.49 -3.68 20.54
N GLY A 36 -0.95 -2.57 21.13
CA GLY A 36 -1.58 -2.56 22.44
C GLY A 36 -2.95 -3.27 22.50
N THR A 37 -3.57 -3.58 21.35
CA THR A 37 -4.82 -4.33 21.27
C THR A 37 -4.62 -5.83 21.07
N VAL A 38 -3.36 -6.28 20.93
CA VAL A 38 -3.00 -7.68 20.76
C VAL A 38 -3.27 -8.46 22.05
N GLN A 39 -4.17 -9.44 21.98
CA GLN A 39 -4.46 -10.31 23.11
C GLN A 39 -3.38 -11.40 23.22
N PHE A 40 -2.62 -11.39 24.31
CA PHE A 40 -1.73 -12.48 24.67
C PHE A 40 -2.58 -13.65 25.19
N TYR A 41 -2.64 -14.75 24.44
CA TYR A 41 -3.15 -16.02 24.95
C TYR A 41 -1.98 -16.98 25.18
N ASP A 42 -2.13 -17.93 26.11
CA ASP A 42 -1.06 -18.83 26.59
C ASP A 42 -0.35 -19.68 25.51
N ALA A 43 -0.83 -19.67 24.25
CA ALA A 43 -0.22 -20.37 23.12
C ALA A 43 0.62 -19.46 22.18
N GLY A 44 0.72 -18.16 22.45
CA GLY A 44 1.51 -17.21 21.64
C GLY A 44 0.81 -15.87 21.43
N VAL A 45 1.52 -14.96 20.77
CA VAL A 45 1.02 -13.63 20.40
C VAL A 45 0.19 -13.75 19.12
N TYR A 46 -1.12 -13.54 19.19
CA TYR A 46 -2.00 -13.56 18.01
C TYR A 46 -2.25 -12.14 17.49
N SER A 47 -1.92 -11.92 16.23
CA SER A 47 -2.28 -10.73 15.46
C SER A 47 -3.80 -10.49 15.50
N THR A 48 -4.25 -9.39 16.11
CA THR A 48 -5.63 -8.92 15.89
C THR A 48 -5.64 -8.26 14.53
N GLY A 49 -6.46 -8.69 13.55
CA GLY A 49 -6.42 -8.22 12.14
C GLY A 49 -6.44 -6.69 11.89
N LEU A 50 -6.55 -5.87 12.94
CA LEU A 50 -6.14 -4.47 13.00
C LEU A 50 -4.67 -4.19 12.58
N THR A 51 -3.77 -5.15 12.79
CA THR A 51 -2.34 -5.10 12.40
C THR A 51 -2.14 -5.28 10.89
N GLU A 52 -2.96 -6.10 10.22
CA GLU A 52 -2.97 -6.18 8.75
C GLU A 52 -3.62 -4.92 8.14
N ILE A 53 -4.68 -4.40 8.78
CA ILE A 53 -5.32 -3.14 8.37
C ILE A 53 -4.33 -1.97 8.40
N SER A 54 -3.37 -1.93 9.33
CA SER A 54 -2.38 -0.86 9.36
C SER A 54 -1.56 -0.76 8.07
N PHE A 55 -1.13 -1.88 7.49
CA PHE A 55 -0.39 -1.87 6.23
C PHE A 55 -1.29 -1.56 5.04
N VAL A 56 -2.55 -2.01 5.05
CA VAL A 56 -3.55 -1.62 4.04
C VAL A 56 -3.77 -0.10 4.02
N VAL A 57 -3.88 0.53 5.20
CA VAL A 57 -4.00 1.99 5.32
C VAL A 57 -2.72 2.68 4.82
N GLY A 58 -1.55 2.14 5.14
CA GLY A 58 -0.26 2.63 4.61
C GLY A 58 -0.23 2.65 3.08
N VAL A 59 -0.60 1.53 2.44
CA VAL A 59 -0.67 1.41 0.97
C VAL A 59 -1.70 2.37 0.39
N LEU A 60 -2.87 2.49 1.00
CA LEU A 60 -3.92 3.40 0.56
C LEU A 60 -3.43 4.85 0.52
N VAL A 61 -2.81 5.32 1.61
CA VAL A 61 -2.32 6.71 1.70
C VAL A 61 -1.18 6.95 0.71
N ALA A 62 -0.19 6.06 0.67
CA ALA A 62 0.95 6.21 -0.24
C ALA A 62 0.50 6.18 -1.71
N SER A 63 -0.36 5.23 -2.08
CA SER A 63 -0.83 5.09 -3.46
C SER A 63 -1.72 6.27 -3.87
N ALA A 64 -2.54 6.81 -2.97
CA ALA A 64 -3.32 8.02 -3.24
C ALA A 64 -2.43 9.26 -3.42
N LEU A 65 -1.40 9.42 -2.57
CA LEU A 65 -0.49 10.55 -2.65
C LEU A 65 0.28 10.56 -3.98
N PHE A 66 1.00 9.47 -4.26
CA PHE A 66 1.85 9.39 -5.45
C PHE A 66 1.04 9.17 -6.74
N GLY A 67 -0.13 8.50 -6.66
CA GLY A 67 -1.06 8.35 -7.78
C GLY A 67 -1.62 9.70 -8.26
N SER A 68 -1.91 10.63 -7.34
CA SER A 68 -2.37 11.98 -7.67
C SER A 68 -1.35 12.81 -8.47
N MET A 69 -0.06 12.47 -8.37
CA MET A 69 1.03 13.20 -9.04
C MET A 69 1.29 12.74 -10.47
N LYS A 70 0.67 11.63 -10.91
CA LYS A 70 0.86 11.09 -12.25
C LYS A 70 -0.04 11.78 -13.26
N LYS A 71 0.44 11.90 -14.50
CA LYS A 71 -0.34 12.49 -15.60
C LYS A 71 -1.35 11.50 -16.18
N ASP A 72 -0.99 10.22 -16.21
CA ASP A 72 -1.80 9.16 -16.82
C ASP A 72 -2.37 8.20 -15.77
N ILE A 73 -3.62 7.78 -15.99
CA ILE A 73 -4.31 6.79 -15.15
C ILE A 73 -3.54 5.46 -15.14
N ILE A 74 -2.99 5.05 -16.29
CA ILE A 74 -2.21 3.81 -16.41
C ILE A 74 -0.96 3.88 -15.54
N SER A 75 -0.22 5.00 -15.60
CA SER A 75 0.98 5.23 -14.79
C SER A 75 0.67 5.27 -13.28
N ALA A 76 -0.49 5.84 -12.89
CA ALA A 76 -0.96 5.83 -11.51
C ALA A 76 -1.32 4.41 -11.03
N GLY A 77 -1.99 3.62 -11.87
CA GLY A 77 -2.33 2.23 -11.58
C GLY A 77 -1.10 1.34 -11.45
N ILE A 78 -0.12 1.47 -12.35
CA ILE A 78 1.15 0.73 -12.28
C ILE A 78 1.92 1.12 -11.01
N LEU A 79 1.97 2.40 -10.65
CA LEU A 79 2.61 2.84 -9.41
C LEU A 79 1.91 2.25 -8.18
N GLY A 80 0.57 2.28 -8.12
CA GLY A 80 -0.20 1.66 -7.03
C GLY A 80 0.02 0.16 -6.92
N LEU A 81 0.13 -0.54 -8.06
CA LEU A 81 0.49 -1.95 -8.12
C LEU A 81 1.88 -2.20 -7.52
N ILE A 82 2.89 -1.42 -7.92
CA ILE A 82 4.25 -1.60 -7.42
C ILE A 82 4.33 -1.31 -5.91
N ILE A 83 3.68 -0.25 -5.42
CA ILE A 83 3.66 0.07 -3.99
C ILE A 83 2.97 -1.05 -3.21
N GLY A 84 1.82 -1.56 -3.66
CA GLY A 84 1.11 -2.64 -3.01
C GLY A 84 1.92 -3.94 -2.97
N LEU A 85 2.54 -4.32 -4.10
CA LEU A 85 3.38 -5.51 -4.20
C LEU A 85 4.63 -5.39 -3.32
N LEU A 86 5.34 -4.27 -3.36
CA LEU A 86 6.54 -4.08 -2.55
C LEU A 86 6.18 -4.04 -1.06
N THR A 87 5.07 -3.38 -0.69
CA THR A 87 4.64 -3.34 0.71
C THR A 87 4.32 -4.74 1.20
N SER A 88 3.66 -5.60 0.42
CA SER A 88 3.35 -6.96 0.86
C SER A 88 4.60 -7.82 1.09
N LEU A 89 5.63 -7.66 0.25
CA LEU A 89 6.91 -8.36 0.41
C LEU A 89 7.63 -7.94 1.69
N PHE A 90 7.58 -6.64 2.02
CA PHE A 90 8.24 -6.10 3.20
C PHE A 90 7.41 -6.26 4.48
N GLU A 91 6.09 -6.23 4.41
CA GLU A 91 5.20 -6.45 5.54
C GLU A 91 5.45 -7.81 6.19
N GLY A 92 5.52 -8.89 5.39
CA GLY A 92 5.81 -10.22 5.91
C GLY A 92 7.15 -10.29 6.65
N LEU A 93 8.17 -9.59 6.13
CA LEU A 93 9.46 -9.44 6.80
C LEU A 93 9.32 -8.64 8.11
N VAL A 94 8.63 -7.50 8.10
CA VAL A 94 8.44 -6.64 9.27
C VAL A 94 7.70 -7.39 10.37
N LEU A 95 6.58 -8.05 10.04
CA LEU A 95 5.77 -8.81 10.99
C LEU A 95 6.55 -9.97 11.61
N SER A 96 7.48 -10.59 10.88
CA SER A 96 8.32 -11.68 11.40
C SER A 96 9.28 -11.26 12.53
N PHE A 97 9.59 -9.97 12.66
CA PHE A 97 10.37 -9.45 13.79
C PHE A 97 9.56 -9.34 15.08
N PHE A 98 8.22 -9.30 14.98
CA PHE A 98 7.32 -9.03 16.12
C PHE A 98 6.47 -10.25 16.51
N PHE A 99 6.16 -11.16 15.58
CA PHE A 99 5.33 -12.33 15.83
C PHE A 99 6.07 -13.65 15.54
N SER A 100 5.66 -14.74 16.20
CA SER A 100 6.23 -16.07 15.94
C SER A 100 5.83 -16.57 14.54
N PRO A 101 6.63 -17.45 13.90
CA PRO A 101 6.38 -17.94 12.53
C PRO A 101 5.00 -18.57 12.33
N MET A 102 4.45 -19.19 13.39
CA MET A 102 3.16 -19.87 13.37
C MET A 102 1.98 -18.87 13.34
N ALA A 103 2.14 -17.69 13.94
CA ALA A 103 1.14 -16.62 13.90
C ALA A 103 1.06 -15.97 12.51
N VAL A 104 2.20 -15.81 11.83
CA VAL A 104 2.26 -15.26 10.46
C VAL A 104 1.53 -16.17 9.47
N GLN A 105 1.63 -17.48 9.64
CA GLN A 105 1.02 -18.46 8.75
C GLN A 105 -0.51 -18.55 8.92
N PHE A 106 -1.02 -18.48 10.16
CA PHE A 106 -2.46 -18.49 10.43
C PHE A 106 -3.17 -17.22 9.92
N VAL A 107 -2.47 -16.08 9.98
CA VAL A 107 -2.95 -14.80 9.44
C VAL A 107 -3.06 -14.82 7.91
N MET A 108 -2.06 -15.39 7.23
CA MET A 108 -2.06 -15.54 5.78
C MET A 108 -3.23 -16.41 5.28
N ASP A 109 -3.69 -17.37 6.10
CA ASP A 109 -4.77 -18.28 5.74
C ASP A 109 -6.18 -17.72 6.03
N TRP A 110 -6.35 -16.83 7.01
CA TRP A 110 -7.67 -16.36 7.45
C TRP A 110 -8.23 -15.17 6.64
N TRP A 111 -7.35 -14.31 6.09
CA TRP A 111 -7.74 -13.10 5.36
C TRP A 111 -7.68 -13.23 3.83
N GLY A 112 -7.36 -14.43 3.31
CA GLY A 112 -6.93 -14.59 1.91
C GLY A 112 -5.54 -14.03 1.69
N ASN A 113 -4.98 -14.16 0.48
CA ASN A 113 -3.60 -13.75 0.22
C ASN A 113 -3.44 -12.23 0.43
N PRO A 114 -2.76 -11.76 1.51
CA PRO A 114 -2.68 -10.33 1.85
C PRO A 114 -2.00 -9.51 0.74
N THR A 115 -1.13 -10.16 -0.04
CA THR A 115 -0.54 -9.58 -1.25
C THR A 115 -1.59 -9.12 -2.24
N VAL A 116 -2.65 -9.91 -2.45
CA VAL A 116 -3.73 -9.57 -3.39
C VAL A 116 -4.49 -8.34 -2.90
N ILE A 117 -4.82 -8.28 -1.61
CA ILE A 117 -5.55 -7.16 -1.02
C ILE A 117 -4.75 -5.86 -1.18
N LEU A 118 -3.46 -5.87 -0.80
CA LEU A 118 -2.60 -4.69 -0.88
C LEU A 118 -2.42 -4.21 -2.32
N ILE A 119 -2.27 -5.13 -3.28
CA ILE A 119 -2.21 -4.79 -4.70
C ILE A 119 -3.52 -4.13 -5.16
N PHE A 120 -4.67 -4.73 -4.86
CA PHE A 120 -5.97 -4.18 -5.28
C PHE A 120 -6.23 -2.80 -4.66
N VAL A 121 -5.97 -2.65 -3.37
CA VAL A 121 -6.13 -1.37 -2.67
C VAL A 121 -5.19 -0.31 -3.25
N GLY A 122 -3.92 -0.67 -3.50
CA GLY A 122 -2.95 0.23 -4.11
C GLY A 122 -3.38 0.72 -5.50
N VAL A 123 -3.82 -0.20 -6.36
CA VAL A 123 -4.30 0.13 -7.71
C VAL A 123 -5.54 1.02 -7.67
N LEU A 124 -6.55 0.67 -6.87
CA LEU A 124 -7.79 1.45 -6.77
C LEU A 124 -7.56 2.83 -6.18
N ALA A 125 -6.73 2.95 -5.14
CA ALA A 125 -6.38 4.23 -4.53
C ALA A 125 -5.56 5.10 -5.49
N GLY A 126 -4.60 4.51 -6.21
CA GLY A 126 -3.79 5.20 -7.21
C GLY A 126 -4.64 5.75 -8.37
N ILE A 127 -5.50 4.92 -8.95
CA ILE A 127 -6.41 5.33 -10.03
C ILE A 127 -7.43 6.35 -9.53
N GLY A 128 -8.09 6.07 -8.40
CA GLY A 128 -9.15 6.92 -7.85
C GLY A 128 -8.66 8.32 -7.51
N SER A 129 -7.51 8.43 -6.84
CA SER A 129 -6.89 9.72 -6.55
C SER A 129 -6.52 10.46 -7.84
N ASN A 130 -5.93 9.78 -8.81
CA ASN A 130 -5.58 10.38 -10.10
C ASN A 130 -6.79 10.99 -10.80
N ILE A 131 -7.92 10.28 -10.86
CA ILE A 131 -9.17 10.75 -11.46
C ILE A 131 -9.70 12.00 -10.74
N ILE A 132 -9.69 12.00 -9.40
CA ILE A 132 -10.20 13.11 -8.58
C ILE A 132 -9.35 14.38 -8.80
N PHE A 133 -8.03 14.26 -8.77
CA PHE A 133 -7.13 15.42 -8.86
C PHE A 133 -6.89 15.89 -10.30
N SER A 134 -6.93 14.99 -11.29
CA SER A 134 -6.85 15.35 -12.70
C SER A 134 -8.05 16.22 -13.14
N ARG A 135 -9.26 15.91 -12.66
CA ARG A 135 -10.45 16.74 -12.90
C ARG A 135 -10.35 18.14 -12.28
N LYS A 136 -9.76 18.27 -11.09
CA LYS A 136 -9.57 19.59 -10.44
C LYS A 136 -8.61 20.49 -11.21
N ASN A 137 -7.53 19.94 -11.79
CA ASN A 137 -6.59 20.72 -12.58
C ASN A 137 -7.20 21.27 -13.88
N GLN A 138 -8.12 20.52 -14.50
CA GLN A 138 -8.81 21.00 -15.70
C GLN A 138 -9.79 22.14 -15.40
N ILE A 139 -10.47 22.10 -14.25
CA ILE A 139 -11.39 23.17 -13.83
C ILE A 139 -10.61 24.43 -13.45
N ALA A 140 -9.47 24.29 -12.77
CA ALA A 140 -8.63 25.42 -12.38
C ALA A 140 -7.92 26.12 -13.55
N GLN A 141 -7.78 25.46 -14.70
CA GLN A 141 -7.22 26.06 -15.93
C GLN A 141 -8.29 26.65 -16.86
N ALA A 142 -9.57 26.45 -16.55
CA ALA A 142 -10.70 26.95 -17.34
C ALA A 142 -11.31 28.25 -16.77
N ILE A 143 -10.79 28.74 -15.64
CA ILE A 143 -11.14 30.01 -14.99
C ILE A 143 -9.95 30.95 -15.13
#